data_AF-I2ABM3-F1
#
_entry.id   AF-I2ABM3-F1
#
_cell.length_a   1.000
_cell.length_b   1.000
_cell.length_c   1.000
_cell.angle_alpha   90.00
_cell.angle_beta   90.00
_cell.angle_gamma   90.00
#
_symmetry.space_group_name_H-M   'P 1'
#
loop_
_entity.id
_entity.type
_entity.pdbx_description
1 polymer ?
#
loop_
_entity_poly.entity_id
_entity_poly.type
_entity_poly.pdbx_seq_one_letter_code
_entity_poly.pdbx_strand_id
1 'polypeptide(L)' 'MVRPVIDSAATYLNRLKAYADKLESALAKVKAGDTSWLARPIADSYHTVWFELHQEFIEASGLTREDEARAGHAS' A
#
# COMPACT_ATOMS: atom_id res chain seq x y z
N MET A 1 -7.39 4.33 9.41
CA MET A 1 -6.56 5.34 8.70
C MET A 1 -5.15 4.78 8.63
N VAL A 2 -4.60 4.57 7.42
CA VAL A 2 -3.27 3.97 7.22
C VAL A 2 -2.12 4.98 7.31
N ARG A 3 -2.44 6.28 7.13
CA ARG A 3 -1.50 7.42 7.16
C ARG A 3 -0.49 7.39 8.33
N PRO A 4 -0.88 7.19 9.60
CA PRO A 4 0.08 7.24 10.71
C PRO A 4 1.14 6.14 10.66
N VAL A 5 0.78 4.96 10.13
CA VAL A 5 1.71 3.84 9.98
C VAL A 5 2.74 4.15 8.89
N ILE A 6 2.28 4.70 7.77
CA ILE A 6 3.15 5.09 6.65
C ILE A 6 4.08 6.23 7.08
N ASP A 7 3.56 7.23 7.80
CA ASP A 7 4.36 8.36 8.28
C ASP A 7 5.47 7.88 9.25
N SER A 8 5.16 6.93 10.12
CA SER A 8 6.17 6.32 11.01
C SER A 8 7.23 5.57 10.22
N ALA A 9 6.85 4.74 9.25
CA ALA A 9 7.82 4.02 8.42
C ALA A 9 8.63 4.95 7.51
N ALA A 10 8.03 6.04 7.06
CA ALA A 10 8.65 7.05 6.23
C ALA A 10 9.75 7.85 6.94
N THR A 11 9.85 7.78 8.27
CA THR A 11 11.00 8.30 9.02
C THR A 11 12.29 7.55 8.68
N TYR A 12 12.18 6.26 8.33
CA TYR A 12 13.30 5.41 7.91
C TYR A 12 13.44 5.37 6.38
N LEU A 13 12.31 5.36 5.67
CA LEU A 13 12.27 5.27 4.20
C LEU A 13 11.44 6.40 3.62
N ASN A 14 12.08 7.55 3.37
CA ASN A 14 11.39 8.76 2.94
C ASN A 14 10.53 8.58 1.66
N ARG A 15 10.88 7.64 0.77
CA ARG A 15 10.10 7.31 -0.42
C ARG A 15 8.67 6.83 -0.11
N LEU A 16 8.43 6.29 1.09
CA LEU A 16 7.13 5.77 1.47
C LEU A 16 6.04 6.85 1.62
N LYS A 17 6.42 8.12 1.81
CA LYS A 17 5.46 9.24 1.95
C LYS A 17 4.51 9.34 0.75
N ALA A 18 5.02 9.10 -0.46
CA ALA A 18 4.23 9.20 -1.68
C ALA A 18 3.02 8.24 -1.69
N TYR A 19 3.15 7.07 -1.05
CA TYR A 19 2.05 6.09 -1.00
C TYR A 19 0.90 6.54 -0.12
N ALA A 20 1.17 7.31 0.93
CA ALA A 20 0.12 7.86 1.78
C ALA A 20 -0.79 8.82 1.00
N ASP A 21 -0.19 9.74 0.26
CA ASP A 21 -0.93 10.71 -0.56
C ASP A 21 -1.69 10.02 -1.70
N LYS A 22 -1.08 9.01 -2.34
CA LYS A 22 -1.73 8.20 -3.38
C LYS A 22 -2.94 7.41 -2.83
N LEU A 23 -2.81 6.76 -1.67
CA LEU A 23 -3.90 6.00 -1.04
C LEU A 23 -5.07 6.91 -0.65
N GLU A 24 -4.79 8.08 -0.10
CA GLU A 24 -5.83 9.05 0.24
C GLU A 24 -6.54 9.59 -1.01
N SER A 25 -5.79 9.90 -2.07
CA SER A 25 -6.36 10.33 -3.36
C SER A 25 -7.28 9.26 -3.97
N ALA A 26 -6.85 8.00 -3.98
CA ALA A 26 -7.68 6.90 -4.48
C ALA A 26 -8.92 6.69 -3.60
N LEU A 27 -8.77 6.71 -2.27
CA LEU A 27 -9.88 6.56 -1.34
C LEU A 27 -10.88 7.71 -1.44
N ALA A 28 -10.43 8.94 -1.67
CA ALA A 28 -11.30 10.08 -1.87
C ALA A 28 -12.20 9.89 -3.09
N LYS A 29 -11.67 9.36 -4.20
CA LYS A 29 -12.45 9.06 -5.41
C LYS A 29 -13.45 7.92 -5.21
N VAL A 30 -13.06 6.88 -4.48
CA VAL A 30 -13.98 5.80 -4.06
C VAL A 30 -15.12 6.37 -3.22
N LYS A 31 -14.81 7.22 -2.23
CA LYS A 31 -15.81 7.88 -1.38
C LYS A 31 -16.71 8.85 -2.15
N ALA A 32 -16.21 9.44 -3.25
CA ALA A 32 -16.99 10.25 -4.16
C ALA A 32 -17.92 9.43 -5.09
N GLY A 33 -17.92 8.10 -4.97
CA GLY A 33 -18.84 7.20 -5.68
C GLY A 33 -18.22 6.49 -6.88
N ASP A 34 -16.98 6.84 -7.28
CA ASP A 34 -16.28 6.12 -8.35
C ASP A 34 -15.57 4.89 -7.77
N THR A 35 -16.36 3.83 -7.56
CA THR A 35 -15.90 2.55 -7.00
C THR A 35 -14.86 1.84 -7.86
N SER A 36 -14.71 2.23 -9.14
CA SER A 36 -13.65 1.69 -9.98
C SER A 36 -12.26 1.94 -9.38
N TRP A 37 -12.07 3.05 -8.66
CA TRP A 37 -10.81 3.36 -7.99
C TRP A 37 -10.44 2.42 -6.85
N LEU A 38 -11.30 1.48 -6.46
CA LEU A 38 -10.91 0.42 -5.52
C LEU A 38 -9.85 -0.50 -6.13
N ALA A 39 -10.00 -0.94 -7.38
CA ALA A 39 -9.16 -1.97 -7.98
C ALA A 39 -8.94 -1.79 -9.50
N ARG A 40 -9.11 -0.57 -10.03
CA ARG A 40 -8.88 -0.28 -11.45
C ARG A 40 -7.45 -0.65 -11.86
N PRO A 41 -7.28 -1.56 -12.84
CA PRO A 41 -5.96 -1.92 -13.35
C PRO A 41 -5.23 -0.69 -13.94
N ILE A 42 -3.90 -0.67 -13.83
CA ILE A 42 -2.98 0.31 -14.45
C ILE A 42 -3.09 1.74 -13.86
N ALA A 43 -4.18 2.07 -13.19
CA ALA A 43 -4.29 3.30 -12.40
C ALA A 43 -3.61 3.13 -11.02
N ASP A 44 -3.28 4.26 -10.39
CA ASP A 44 -3.02 4.37 -8.95
C ASP A 44 -4.33 4.13 -8.15
N SER A 45 -5.01 3.01 -8.42
CA SER A 45 -6.17 2.56 -7.66
C SER A 45 -5.75 2.21 -6.24
N TYR A 46 -6.70 2.20 -5.31
CA TYR A 46 -6.41 1.93 -3.91
C TYR A 46 -5.70 0.58 -3.74
N HIS A 47 -6.18 -0.47 -4.42
CA HIS A 47 -5.53 -1.79 -4.41
C HIS A 47 -4.13 -1.77 -5.03
N THR A 48 -3.93 -1.08 -6.17
CA THR A 48 -2.60 -1.00 -6.82
C THR A 48 -1.57 -0.36 -5.88
N VAL A 49 -1.90 0.81 -5.32
CA VAL A 49 -1.00 1.57 -4.46
C VAL A 49 -0.73 0.82 -3.15
N TRP A 50 -1.75 0.16 -2.60
CA TRP A 50 -1.59 -0.71 -1.43
C TRP A 50 -0.65 -1.88 -1.72
N PHE A 51 -0.81 -2.55 -2.87
CA PHE A 51 0.05 -3.67 -3.25
C PHE A 51 1.51 -3.24 -3.42
N GLU A 52 1.77 -2.12 -4.07
CA GLU A 52 3.12 -1.57 -4.23
C GLU A 52 3.75 -1.21 -2.87
N LEU A 53 3.01 -0.51 -2.00
CA LEU A 53 3.46 -0.19 -0.64
C LEU A 53 3.78 -1.46 0.17
N HIS A 54 2.96 -2.50 0.01
CA HIS A 54 3.19 -3.78 0.66
C HIS A 54 4.49 -4.43 0.17
N GLN A 55 4.80 -4.39 -1.13
CA GLN A 55 6.08 -4.88 -1.65
C GLN A 55 7.27 -4.09 -1.09
N GLU A 56 7.16 -2.76 -0.99
CA GLU A 56 8.19 -1.92 -0.37
C GLU A 56 8.48 -2.32 1.09
N PHE A 57 7.45 -2.72 1.85
CA PHE A 57 7.64 -3.19 3.23
C PHE A 57 8.35 -4.54 3.30
N ILE A 58 8.00 -5.49 2.43
CA ILE A 58 8.68 -6.79 2.33
C ILE A 58 10.17 -6.55 2.08
N GLU A 59 10.49 -5.80 1.04
CA GLU A 59 11.87 -5.51 0.63
C GLU A 59 12.64 -4.79 1.74
N ALA A 60 12.01 -3.79 2.38
CA ALA A 60 12.60 -3.04 3.48
C ALA A 60 12.89 -3.89 4.73
N SER A 61 12.05 -4.88 5.00
CA SER A 61 12.18 -5.75 6.17
C SER A 61 13.28 -6.81 6.03
N GLY A 62 13.88 -6.93 4.85
CA GLY A 62 14.83 -8.01 4.53
C GLY A 62 14.19 -9.40 4.46
N LEU A 63 12.85 -9.47 4.51
CA LEU A 63 12.08 -10.69 4.26
C LEU A 63 11.96 -10.90 2.76
N THR A 64 11.96 -12.16 2.33
CA THR A 64 11.64 -12.48 0.93
C THR A 64 10.14 -12.67 0.77
N ARG A 65 9.60 -12.41 -0.42
CA ARG A 65 8.18 -12.65 -0.76
C ARG A 65 7.75 -14.11 -0.53
N GLU A 66 8.70 -15.04 -0.57
CA GLU A 66 8.50 -16.46 -0.28
C GLU A 66 8.28 -16.73 1.22
N ASP A 67 8.92 -15.95 2.10
CA ASP A 67 8.76 -16.05 3.55
C ASP A 67 7.38 -15.55 4.00
N GLU A 68 6.87 -14.49 3.38
CA GLU A 68 5.51 -14.00 3.66
C GLU A 68 4.42 -14.92 3.12
N ALA A 69 4.57 -15.45 1.89
CA ALA A 69 3.61 -16.41 1.36
C ALA A 69 3.50 -17.66 2.28
N ARG A 70 4.62 -18.11 2.83
CA ARG A 70 4.66 -19.20 3.82
C ARG A 70 4.00 -18.82 5.15
N ALA A 71 4.18 -17.59 5.62
CA ALA A 71 3.52 -17.07 6.83
C ALA A 71 1.99 -16.92 6.65
N GLY A 72 1.54 -16.52 5.46
CA GLY A 72 0.11 -16.37 5.12
C GLY A 72 -0.67 -17.69 4.96
N HIS A 73 0.04 -18.83 4.86
CA HIS A 73 -0.57 -20.17 4.81
C HIS A 73 -0.70 -20.84 6.20
N ALA A 74 -0.25 -20.19 7.28
CA ALA A 74 -0.51 -20.62 8.65
C ALA A 74 -1.76 -19.91 9.19
N SER A 75 -2.93 -20.30 8.68
CA SER A 75 -4.25 -19.95 9.21
C SER A 75 -5.18 -21.14 9.07
#